data_AF-A0AAU3J3A0-F1
#
_entry.id   AF-A0AAU3J3A0-F1
#
_cell.length_a   1.000
_cell.length_b   1.000
_cell.length_c   1.000
_cell.angle_alpha   90.00
_cell.angle_beta   90.00
_cell.angle_gamma   90.00
#
_symmetry.space_group_name_H-M   'P 1'
#
loop_
_entity.id
_entity.type
_entity.pdbx_description
1 polymer ?
#
loop_
_entity_poly.entity_id
_entity_poly.type
_entity_poly.pdbx_seq_one_letter_code
_entity_poly.pdbx_strand_id
1 'polypeptide(L)'
;MTKTNGGFEPVFCTVVPPHVLDKLAQHEDPALANAARKTLERDAYERTHRRLTTVIGAPTVAPPAGAAPDKPHRTIYDARHGTDLPGRKVRSEGEDPGKDATVNRAYAGLGATFELYLKAYERYSIDGNGLPLDATVHFDHDYNNAFWNGEQMVFGDGDGEIFLDFTIPIDVIGHELTHGVTQYTANLTYFGQPGALNESLSDVFGSLIKQYTLGQTAAEADWLIGAGLLAPRVTGKALRSMKEPGTAYDDDVLGKDPQPGTMDDFVRTGRDNGGVHINSGIPNHAFYLAASALGGHAWEKAGQIWYDVLTGGELKKDALFADFAKLTVAAAKARFNEGEELQAVLKAWEQVGVRSS
;
A
#
# COMPACT_ATOMS: atom_id res chain seq x y z
N MET A 1 -4.59 15.53 -24.08
CA MET A 1 -3.59 16.26 -23.27
C MET A 1 -4.29 17.36 -22.48
N THR A 2 -4.87 17.00 -21.35
CA THR A 2 -5.46 17.94 -20.39
C THR A 2 -4.38 18.27 -19.36
N LYS A 3 -3.81 19.48 -19.44
CA LYS A 3 -2.96 20.04 -18.38
C LYS A 3 -3.84 20.29 -17.15
N THR A 4 -3.71 19.47 -16.11
CA THR A 4 -4.26 19.74 -14.79
C THR A 4 -3.34 20.73 -14.07
N ASN A 5 -3.65 22.02 -14.15
CA ASN A 5 -3.03 23.09 -13.33
C ASN A 5 -3.59 23.09 -11.89
N GLY A 6 -3.77 21.92 -11.28
CA GLY A 6 -4.02 21.76 -9.85
C GLY A 6 -2.74 21.22 -9.23
N GLY A 7 -2.23 21.88 -8.18
CA GLY A 7 -1.01 21.45 -7.49
C GLY A 7 -1.08 19.95 -7.15
N PHE A 8 -0.05 19.22 -7.55
CA PHE A 8 0.16 17.83 -7.19
C PHE A 8 0.58 17.79 -5.73
N GLU A 9 -0.22 17.18 -4.86
CA GLU A 9 0.15 16.92 -3.46
C GLU A 9 0.59 15.46 -3.34
N PRO A 10 1.89 15.17 -3.40
CA PRO A 10 2.37 13.81 -3.26
C PRO A 10 2.34 13.41 -1.80
N VAL A 11 1.94 12.17 -1.60
CA VAL A 11 1.63 11.63 -0.28
C VAL A 11 2.78 10.77 0.20
N PHE A 12 3.44 11.19 1.30
CA PHE A 12 4.32 10.29 2.04
C PHE A 12 3.47 9.41 2.96
N CYS A 13 3.36 8.14 2.59
CA CYS A 13 2.73 7.09 3.38
C CYS A 13 3.82 6.21 3.98
N THR A 14 3.46 5.52 5.05
CA THR A 14 4.31 4.55 5.73
C THR A 14 3.47 3.34 6.09
N VAL A 15 3.94 2.13 5.80
CA VAL A 15 3.15 0.92 6.04
C VAL A 15 2.78 0.72 7.51
N VAL A 16 3.67 1.10 8.44
CA VAL A 16 3.40 1.03 9.87
C VAL A 16 2.56 2.24 10.28
N PRO A 17 1.33 2.04 10.79
CA PRO A 17 0.49 3.14 11.21
C PRO A 17 1.14 3.94 12.35
N PRO A 18 1.06 5.28 12.34
CA PRO A 18 1.67 6.12 13.37
C PRO A 18 1.25 5.77 14.81
N HIS A 19 0.01 5.33 15.02
CA HIS A 19 -0.47 4.96 16.36
C HIS A 19 0.27 3.77 16.96
N VAL A 20 0.82 2.88 16.13
CA VAL A 20 1.63 1.74 16.58
C VAL A 20 2.97 2.24 17.12
N LEU A 21 3.67 3.05 16.32
CA LEU A 21 4.95 3.63 16.71
C LEU A 21 4.79 4.58 17.92
N ASP A 22 3.70 5.36 17.99
CA ASP A 22 3.40 6.23 19.13
C ASP A 22 3.24 5.44 20.44
N LYS A 23 2.63 4.25 20.38
CA LYS A 23 2.49 3.37 21.54
C LYS A 23 3.84 2.78 21.95
N LEU A 24 4.60 2.25 20.98
CA LEU A 24 5.94 1.70 21.21
C LEU A 24 6.89 2.75 21.80
N ALA A 25 6.84 3.98 21.30
CA ALA A 25 7.66 5.10 21.78
C ALA A 25 7.41 5.48 23.26
N GLN A 26 6.29 5.03 23.84
CA GLN A 26 5.92 5.25 25.24
C GLN A 26 6.16 4.01 26.12
N HIS A 27 6.68 2.92 25.55
CA HIS A 27 6.92 1.68 26.27
C HIS A 27 8.05 1.82 27.31
N GLU A 28 7.99 1.04 28.38
CA GLU A 28 8.99 1.09 29.47
C GLU A 28 10.34 0.47 29.06
N ASP A 29 10.31 -0.53 28.18
CA ASP A 29 11.52 -1.13 27.59
C ASP A 29 12.22 -0.11 26.66
N PRO A 30 13.45 0.35 27.01
CA PRO A 30 14.17 1.32 26.21
C PRO A 30 14.54 0.84 24.82
N ALA A 31 14.70 -0.48 24.60
CA ALA A 31 15.03 -1.00 23.27
C ALA A 31 13.88 -0.71 22.28
N LEU A 32 12.67 -1.07 22.68
CA LEU A 32 11.44 -0.85 21.91
C LEU A 32 11.15 0.65 21.73
N ALA A 33 11.22 1.41 22.83
CA ALA A 33 10.88 2.82 22.80
C ALA A 33 11.87 3.64 21.96
N ASN A 34 13.17 3.33 22.01
CA ASN A 34 14.16 4.09 21.25
C ASN A 34 14.09 3.79 19.75
N ALA A 35 13.88 2.54 19.34
CA ALA A 35 13.70 2.18 17.94
C ALA A 35 12.47 2.89 17.33
N ALA A 36 11.34 2.86 18.06
CA ALA A 36 10.12 3.54 17.63
C ALA A 36 10.28 5.06 17.55
N ARG A 37 10.93 5.71 18.53
CA ARG A 37 11.20 7.16 18.51
C ARG A 37 12.07 7.56 17.33
N LYS A 38 13.16 6.83 17.07
CA LYS A 38 14.03 7.07 15.90
C LYS A 38 13.26 6.95 14.59
N THR A 39 12.42 5.91 14.47
CA THR A 39 11.57 5.70 13.30
C THR A 39 10.60 6.88 13.12
N LEU A 40 9.91 7.33 14.18
CA LEU A 40 9.01 8.49 14.12
C LEU A 40 9.72 9.79 13.72
N GLU A 41 10.91 10.06 14.27
CA GLU A 41 11.72 11.22 13.90
C GLU A 41 12.12 11.18 12.43
N ARG A 42 12.54 10.00 11.95
CA ARG A 42 12.89 9.77 10.55
C ARG A 42 11.69 9.95 9.63
N ASP A 43 10.53 9.38 9.96
CA ASP A 43 9.30 9.53 9.18
C ASP A 43 8.86 11.00 9.11
N ALA A 44 9.03 11.76 10.19
CA ALA A 44 8.75 13.20 10.19
C ALA A 44 9.71 13.98 9.27
N TYR A 45 10.99 13.61 9.26
CA TYR A 45 11.97 14.20 8.35
C TYR A 45 11.63 13.91 6.89
N GLU A 46 11.36 12.65 6.53
CA GLU A 46 11.08 12.25 5.15
C GLU A 46 9.75 12.84 4.64
N ARG A 47 8.69 12.89 5.48
CA ARG A 47 7.45 13.64 5.17
C ARG A 47 7.73 15.09 4.81
N THR A 48 8.56 15.75 5.60
CA THR A 48 8.92 17.15 5.37
C THR A 48 9.75 17.30 4.10
N HIS A 49 10.72 16.41 3.89
CA HIS A 49 11.59 16.42 2.72
C HIS A 49 10.80 16.25 1.42
N ARG A 50 9.86 15.31 1.37
CA ARG A 50 8.98 15.10 0.21
C ARG A 50 8.15 16.33 -0.13
N ARG A 51 7.59 17.00 0.89
CA ARG A 51 6.82 18.23 0.68
C ARG A 51 7.69 19.30 0.01
N LEU A 52 8.97 19.38 0.35
CA LEU A 52 9.91 20.32 -0.26
C LEU A 52 10.32 19.94 -1.68
N THR A 53 10.68 18.68 -1.95
CA THR A 53 11.08 18.23 -3.30
C THR A 53 9.96 18.43 -4.33
N THR A 54 8.71 18.29 -3.90
CA THR A 54 7.53 18.59 -4.71
C THR A 54 7.44 20.05 -5.13
N VAL A 55 7.64 20.96 -4.16
CA VAL A 55 7.57 22.41 -4.39
C VAL A 55 8.71 22.87 -5.30
N ILE A 56 9.88 22.22 -5.18
CA ILE A 56 11.09 22.55 -5.94
C ILE A 56 11.07 21.95 -7.37
N GLY A 57 10.23 20.94 -7.61
CA GLY A 57 10.10 20.26 -8.91
C GLY A 57 11.20 19.22 -9.13
N ALA A 58 11.16 18.13 -8.35
CA ALA A 58 12.10 17.03 -8.46
C ALA A 58 12.12 16.42 -9.88
N PRO A 59 13.31 16.02 -10.38
CA PRO A 59 13.45 15.47 -11.72
C PRO A 59 12.68 14.15 -11.84
N THR A 60 11.89 14.00 -12.91
CA THR A 60 11.24 12.74 -13.24
C THR A 60 12.30 11.70 -13.62
N VAL A 61 12.33 10.55 -12.92
CA VAL A 61 13.15 9.41 -13.32
C VAL A 61 12.58 8.86 -14.62
N ALA A 62 13.28 9.05 -15.73
CA ALA A 62 12.87 8.54 -17.03
C ALA A 62 13.41 7.12 -17.24
N PRO A 63 12.66 6.23 -17.90
CA PRO A 63 13.20 4.94 -18.30
C PRO A 63 14.42 5.10 -19.22
N PRO A 64 15.33 4.11 -19.25
CA PRO A 64 16.46 4.11 -20.17
C PRO A 64 15.98 4.30 -21.63
N ALA A 65 16.74 5.06 -22.44
CA ALA A 65 16.38 5.27 -23.83
C ALA A 65 16.29 3.92 -24.59
N GLY A 66 15.11 3.64 -25.17
CA GLY A 66 14.83 2.37 -25.87
C GLY A 66 14.35 1.23 -24.98
N ALA A 67 14.10 1.48 -23.69
CA ALA A 67 13.39 0.58 -22.78
C ALA A 67 12.04 0.14 -23.37
N ALA A 68 11.77 -1.16 -23.31
CA ALA A 68 10.46 -1.69 -23.69
C ALA A 68 9.48 -1.45 -22.53
N PRO A 69 8.35 -0.76 -22.74
CA PRO A 69 7.45 -0.38 -21.65
C PRO A 69 6.80 -1.59 -20.96
N ASP A 70 6.75 -2.74 -21.64
CA ASP A 70 6.22 -4.02 -21.17
C ASP A 70 7.24 -4.85 -20.37
N LYS A 71 8.39 -4.27 -20.02
CA LYS A 71 9.40 -4.89 -19.17
C LYS A 71 9.71 -4.02 -17.96
N PRO A 72 9.92 -4.63 -16.78
CA PRO A 72 10.34 -3.87 -15.62
C PRO A 72 11.79 -3.38 -15.81
N HIS A 73 12.10 -2.24 -15.22
CA HIS A 73 13.45 -1.71 -15.09
C HIS A 73 13.75 -1.50 -13.61
N ARG A 74 14.26 -2.54 -12.95
CA ARG A 74 14.52 -2.52 -11.50
C ARG A 74 15.97 -2.19 -11.17
N THR A 75 16.16 -1.39 -10.12
CA THR A 75 17.46 -1.20 -9.49
C THR A 75 17.32 -1.29 -7.97
N ILE A 76 18.13 -2.15 -7.34
CA ILE A 76 18.22 -2.23 -5.89
C ILE A 76 19.52 -1.60 -5.42
N TYR A 77 19.39 -0.74 -4.41
CA TYR A 77 20.46 -0.07 -3.71
C TYR A 77 20.50 -0.50 -2.25
N ASP A 78 21.66 -0.35 -1.63
CA ASP A 78 21.94 -0.66 -0.24
C ASP A 78 22.43 0.60 0.47
N ALA A 79 21.67 1.07 1.45
CA ALA A 79 22.02 2.23 2.29
C ALA A 79 23.08 1.90 3.34
N ARG A 80 23.36 0.60 3.59
CA ARG A 80 24.34 0.08 4.55
C ARG A 80 24.11 0.62 5.96
N HIS A 81 22.83 0.67 6.36
CA HIS A 81 22.33 1.25 7.61
C HIS A 81 22.63 2.75 7.77
N GLY A 82 23.01 3.43 6.69
CA GLY A 82 22.97 4.88 6.58
C GLY A 82 21.58 5.37 6.17
N THR A 83 21.42 6.68 6.04
CA THR A 83 20.15 7.30 5.62
C THR A 83 20.26 8.10 4.33
N ASP A 84 21.40 7.99 3.64
CA ASP A 84 21.60 8.64 2.35
C ASP A 84 20.99 7.80 1.23
N LEU A 85 20.05 8.39 0.48
CA LEU A 85 19.37 7.76 -0.65
C LEU A 85 20.00 8.16 -2.00
N PRO A 86 20.00 7.29 -3.03
CA PRO A 86 19.52 5.90 -3.00
C PRO A 86 20.52 4.93 -2.34
N GLY A 87 21.76 5.34 -2.07
CA GLY A 87 22.81 4.47 -1.53
C GLY A 87 23.65 3.78 -2.61
N ARG A 88 24.24 2.63 -2.31
CA ARG A 88 25.12 1.89 -3.23
C ARG A 88 24.30 0.92 -4.07
N LYS A 89 24.39 0.99 -5.40
CA LYS A 89 23.78 -0.01 -6.29
C LYS A 89 24.32 -1.42 -6.00
N VAL A 90 23.43 -2.37 -5.78
CA VAL A 90 23.76 -3.77 -5.48
C VAL A 90 23.12 -4.79 -6.42
N ARG A 91 22.05 -4.42 -7.13
CA ARG A 91 21.43 -5.27 -8.14
C ARG A 91 20.71 -4.46 -9.22
N SER A 92 20.85 -4.85 -10.48
CA SER A 92 20.19 -4.23 -11.63
C SER A 92 19.26 -5.22 -12.35
N GLU A 93 18.42 -4.71 -13.25
CA GLU A 93 17.55 -5.52 -14.09
C GLU A 93 18.32 -6.62 -14.85
N GLY A 94 17.86 -7.86 -14.74
CA GLY A 94 18.45 -9.03 -15.40
C GLY A 94 19.66 -9.65 -14.69
N GLU A 95 20.14 -9.06 -13.59
CA GLU A 95 21.22 -9.67 -12.80
C GLU A 95 20.72 -10.83 -11.93
N ASP A 96 21.55 -11.88 -11.84
CA ASP A 96 21.31 -13.05 -11.00
C ASP A 96 21.19 -12.68 -9.52
N PRO A 97 20.42 -13.45 -8.72
CA PRO A 97 20.29 -13.18 -7.29
C PRO A 97 21.61 -13.31 -6.54
N GLY A 98 21.85 -12.37 -5.63
CA GLY A 98 23.02 -12.36 -4.74
C GLY A 98 22.79 -13.19 -3.47
N LYS A 99 23.72 -13.06 -2.50
CA LYS A 99 23.60 -13.73 -1.19
C LYS A 99 22.64 -13.03 -0.22
N ASP A 100 22.39 -11.75 -0.46
CA ASP A 100 21.55 -10.92 0.40
C ASP A 100 20.06 -11.21 0.15
N ALA A 101 19.38 -11.73 1.17
CA ALA A 101 17.98 -12.11 1.05
C ALA A 101 17.05 -10.90 0.95
N THR A 102 17.39 -9.78 1.60
CA THR A 102 16.62 -8.53 1.58
C THR A 102 16.65 -7.91 0.19
N VAL A 103 17.83 -7.84 -0.43
CA VAL A 103 18.00 -7.42 -1.83
C VAL A 103 17.18 -8.30 -2.78
N ASN A 104 17.22 -9.62 -2.58
CA ASN A 104 16.50 -10.56 -3.44
C ASN A 104 14.98 -10.44 -3.31
N ARG A 105 14.47 -10.27 -2.07
CA ARG A 105 13.04 -10.06 -1.81
C ARG A 105 12.55 -8.74 -2.38
N ALA A 106 13.26 -7.64 -2.18
CA ALA A 106 12.92 -6.35 -2.77
C ALA A 106 12.85 -6.44 -4.31
N TYR A 107 13.87 -7.04 -4.94
CA TYR A 107 13.89 -7.24 -6.40
C TYR A 107 12.71 -8.08 -6.93
N ALA A 108 12.36 -9.15 -6.20
CA ALA A 108 11.24 -10.01 -6.54
C ALA A 108 9.89 -9.29 -6.36
N GLY A 109 9.69 -8.59 -5.24
CA GLY A 109 8.46 -7.86 -4.95
C GLY A 109 8.18 -6.73 -5.95
N LEU A 110 9.19 -5.93 -6.31
CA LEU A 110 9.08 -4.93 -7.38
C LEU A 110 8.65 -5.58 -8.71
N GLY A 111 9.20 -6.75 -9.03
CA GLY A 111 8.85 -7.51 -10.23
C GLY A 111 7.41 -8.00 -10.22
N ALA A 112 6.96 -8.58 -9.12
CA ALA A 112 5.61 -9.09 -8.95
C ALA A 112 4.55 -7.98 -9.05
N THR A 113 4.82 -6.82 -8.45
CA THR A 113 3.96 -5.64 -8.58
C THR A 113 3.83 -5.21 -10.04
N PHE A 114 4.96 -5.09 -10.75
CA PHE A 114 4.94 -4.76 -12.18
C PHE A 114 4.16 -5.80 -12.99
N GLU A 115 4.35 -7.08 -12.69
CA GLU A 115 3.72 -8.17 -13.42
C GLU A 115 2.20 -8.18 -13.28
N LEU A 116 1.64 -8.03 -12.07
CA LEU A 116 0.19 -7.90 -11.89
C LEU A 116 -0.34 -6.70 -12.70
N TYR A 117 0.25 -5.52 -12.51
CA TYR A 117 -0.21 -4.30 -13.19
C TYR A 117 -0.18 -4.43 -14.71
N LEU A 118 0.87 -5.02 -15.27
CA LEU A 118 0.98 -5.23 -16.71
C LEU A 118 0.00 -6.30 -17.19
N LYS A 119 -0.05 -7.47 -16.55
CA LYS A 119 -0.77 -8.65 -17.06
C LYS A 119 -2.25 -8.62 -16.79
N ALA A 120 -2.68 -8.13 -15.62
CA ALA A 120 -4.09 -8.03 -15.27
C ALA A 120 -4.71 -6.71 -15.74
N TYR A 121 -3.94 -5.61 -15.76
CA TYR A 121 -4.50 -4.27 -15.94
C TYR A 121 -3.92 -3.48 -17.13
N GLU A 122 -3.06 -4.11 -17.94
CA GLU A 122 -2.39 -3.49 -19.10
C GLU A 122 -1.69 -2.16 -18.75
N ARG A 123 -1.24 -2.02 -17.49
CA ARG A 123 -0.57 -0.83 -16.98
C ARG A 123 0.93 -0.99 -17.03
N TYR A 124 1.59 -0.08 -17.75
CA TYR A 124 3.05 -0.05 -17.86
C TYR A 124 3.68 0.67 -16.66
N SER A 125 4.02 -0.08 -15.60
CA SER A 125 4.60 0.44 -14.35
C SER A 125 3.70 1.41 -13.56
N ILE A 126 4.26 2.07 -12.56
CA ILE A 126 3.54 2.89 -11.56
C ILE A 126 2.88 4.12 -12.17
N ASP A 127 3.51 4.77 -13.15
CA ASP A 127 2.99 5.97 -13.81
C ASP A 127 2.19 5.67 -15.09
N GLY A 128 2.12 4.40 -15.51
CA GLY A 128 1.52 3.97 -16.76
C GLY A 128 2.38 4.23 -18.01
N ASN A 129 3.62 4.71 -17.86
CA ASN A 129 4.55 5.00 -18.95
C ASN A 129 5.93 4.34 -18.75
N GLY A 130 6.02 3.29 -17.94
CA GLY A 130 7.24 2.52 -17.75
C GLY A 130 8.24 3.13 -16.77
N LEU A 131 7.77 3.86 -15.73
CA LEU A 131 8.62 4.36 -14.65
C LEU A 131 9.58 3.25 -14.13
N PRO A 132 10.90 3.51 -14.04
CA PRO A 132 11.83 2.60 -13.37
C PRO A 132 11.43 2.33 -11.92
N LEU A 133 11.69 1.12 -11.46
CA LEU A 133 11.38 0.66 -10.12
C LEU A 133 12.66 0.60 -9.30
N ASP A 134 12.97 1.68 -8.62
CA ASP A 134 14.13 1.76 -7.75
C ASP A 134 13.74 1.47 -6.30
N ALA A 135 14.62 0.78 -5.58
CA ALA A 135 14.46 0.50 -4.15
C ALA A 135 15.78 0.57 -3.39
N THR A 136 15.74 1.08 -2.17
CA THR A 136 16.84 1.04 -1.20
C THR A 136 16.50 0.12 -0.04
N VAL A 137 17.39 -0.82 0.26
CA VAL A 137 17.32 -1.70 1.44
C VAL A 137 18.35 -1.29 2.50
N HIS A 138 18.22 -1.88 3.70
CA HIS A 138 19.09 -1.59 4.86
C HIS A 138 19.14 -0.10 5.21
N PHE A 139 17.97 0.54 5.20
CA PHE A 139 17.85 1.95 5.51
C PHE A 139 17.80 2.18 7.02
N ASP A 140 18.74 3.00 7.52
CA ASP A 140 18.94 3.29 8.94
C ASP A 140 19.14 2.00 9.79
N HIS A 141 19.31 2.16 11.10
CA HIS A 141 19.40 1.04 12.05
C HIS A 141 18.06 0.82 12.75
N ASP A 142 17.61 -0.44 12.82
CA ASP A 142 16.37 -0.85 13.50
C ASP A 142 15.15 -0.05 13.03
N TYR A 143 15.13 0.33 11.75
CA TYR A 143 14.08 1.17 11.18
C TYR A 143 12.81 0.35 11.00
N ASN A 144 11.79 0.72 11.76
CA ASN A 144 10.53 0.00 11.83
C ASN A 144 9.51 0.53 10.80
N ASN A 145 9.95 0.66 9.54
CA ASN A 145 9.05 1.08 8.47
C ASN A 145 9.53 0.72 7.05
N ALA A 146 8.62 0.88 6.11
CA ALA A 146 8.89 1.00 4.68
C ALA A 146 8.00 2.08 4.07
N PHE A 147 8.47 2.72 3.01
CA PHE A 147 7.73 3.79 2.35
C PHE A 147 8.10 3.95 0.87
N TRP A 148 7.12 4.38 0.07
CA TRP A 148 7.35 5.04 -1.21
C TRP A 148 7.63 6.53 -0.99
N ASN A 149 8.80 7.04 -1.41
CA ASN A 149 9.17 8.44 -1.16
C ASN A 149 8.73 9.43 -2.27
N GLY A 150 8.15 8.92 -3.36
CA GLY A 150 7.80 9.70 -4.55
C GLY A 150 8.62 9.33 -5.79
N GLU A 151 9.80 8.74 -5.58
CA GLU A 151 10.75 8.35 -6.63
C GLU A 151 11.20 6.89 -6.51
N GLN A 152 11.37 6.38 -5.29
CA GLN A 152 11.83 5.03 -5.00
C GLN A 152 11.19 4.46 -3.74
N MET A 153 11.28 3.14 -3.62
CA MET A 153 10.95 2.39 -2.41
C MET A 153 12.10 2.43 -1.40
N VAL A 154 11.80 2.51 -0.11
CA VAL A 154 12.80 2.44 0.96
C VAL A 154 12.34 1.44 2.02
N PHE A 155 13.21 0.52 2.42
CA PHE A 155 12.93 -0.56 3.36
C PHE A 155 13.88 -0.54 4.55
N GLY A 156 13.30 -0.55 5.75
CA GLY A 156 14.02 -0.88 6.98
C GLY A 156 14.11 -2.38 7.22
N ASP A 157 15.07 -2.77 8.04
CA ASP A 157 15.28 -4.16 8.44
C ASP A 157 14.41 -4.58 9.65
N GLY A 158 13.70 -3.62 10.25
CA GLY A 158 13.02 -3.81 11.53
C GLY A 158 13.99 -3.92 12.71
N ASP A 159 13.45 -3.90 13.92
CA ASP A 159 14.21 -4.02 15.17
C ASP A 159 14.45 -5.48 15.62
N GLY A 160 13.86 -6.46 14.91
CA GLY A 160 13.93 -7.88 15.26
C GLY A 160 13.14 -8.28 16.50
N GLU A 161 12.53 -7.31 17.18
CA GLU A 161 11.78 -7.49 18.42
C GLU A 161 10.27 -7.36 18.17
N ILE A 162 9.86 -6.35 17.42
CA ILE A 162 8.47 -6.11 17.05
C ILE A 162 8.27 -6.39 15.56
N PHE A 163 9.16 -5.83 14.74
CA PHE A 163 9.11 -5.97 13.30
C PHE A 163 10.36 -6.67 12.79
N LEU A 164 10.14 -7.59 11.86
CA LEU A 164 11.18 -8.17 11.03
C LEU A 164 11.38 -7.30 9.78
N ASP A 165 12.24 -7.77 8.88
CA ASP A 165 12.56 -7.12 7.63
C ASP A 165 11.31 -6.80 6.78
N PHE A 166 11.14 -5.53 6.41
CA PHE A 166 9.97 -5.04 5.67
C PHE A 166 9.89 -5.51 4.21
N THR A 167 10.91 -6.20 3.71
CA THR A 167 10.87 -6.89 2.42
C THR A 167 10.25 -8.29 2.51
N ILE A 168 9.98 -8.83 3.72
CA ILE A 168 9.39 -10.16 3.89
C ILE A 168 7.99 -10.26 3.27
N PRO A 169 7.03 -9.36 3.56
CA PRO A 169 5.68 -9.47 3.03
C PRO A 169 5.60 -8.78 1.66
N ILE A 170 5.35 -9.55 0.60
CA ILE A 170 5.25 -9.02 -0.77
C ILE A 170 4.09 -8.02 -0.93
N ASP A 171 3.03 -8.19 -0.15
CA ASP A 171 1.88 -7.31 -0.06
C ASP A 171 2.24 -5.94 0.52
N VAL A 172 3.24 -5.84 1.41
CA VAL A 172 3.78 -4.54 1.88
C VAL A 172 4.51 -3.82 0.75
N ILE A 173 5.32 -4.52 -0.03
CA ILE A 173 5.99 -3.94 -1.21
C ILE A 173 4.96 -3.48 -2.25
N GLY A 174 3.93 -4.29 -2.48
CA GLY A 174 2.83 -3.96 -3.38
C GLY A 174 1.98 -2.78 -2.92
N HIS A 175 1.70 -2.69 -1.62
CA HIS A 175 0.98 -1.58 -0.99
C HIS A 175 1.70 -0.25 -1.24
N GLU A 176 2.99 -0.18 -0.92
CA GLU A 176 3.75 1.06 -1.06
C GLU A 176 3.87 1.53 -2.53
N LEU A 177 4.09 0.60 -3.46
CA LEU A 177 4.11 0.93 -4.89
C LEU A 177 2.71 1.36 -5.41
N THR A 178 1.64 0.86 -4.80
CA THR A 178 0.26 1.26 -5.14
C THR A 178 -0.05 2.69 -4.72
N HIS A 179 0.55 3.22 -3.66
CA HIS A 179 0.48 4.67 -3.39
C HIS A 179 1.01 5.49 -4.58
N GLY A 180 2.07 5.02 -5.23
CA GLY A 180 2.56 5.61 -6.47
C GLY A 180 1.50 5.59 -7.58
N VAL A 181 0.82 4.46 -7.79
CA VAL A 181 -0.26 4.36 -8.80
C VAL A 181 -1.38 5.33 -8.49
N THR A 182 -1.81 5.41 -7.23
CA THR A 182 -2.83 6.36 -6.76
C THR A 182 -2.39 7.81 -7.01
N GLN A 183 -1.12 8.13 -6.72
CA GLN A 183 -0.54 9.44 -6.97
C GLN A 183 -0.60 9.84 -8.47
N TYR A 184 -0.30 8.93 -9.39
CA TYR A 184 -0.34 9.21 -10.84
C TYR A 184 -1.75 9.12 -11.47
N THR A 185 -2.79 8.86 -10.66
CA THR A 185 -4.16 8.66 -11.14
C THR A 185 -5.16 9.56 -10.39
N ALA A 186 -5.88 9.03 -9.40
CA ALA A 186 -6.89 9.77 -8.64
C ALA A 186 -6.31 10.83 -7.69
N ASN A 187 -5.03 10.68 -7.32
CA ASN A 187 -4.27 11.56 -6.42
C ASN A 187 -5.08 11.95 -5.16
N LEU A 188 -5.61 10.93 -4.48
CA LEU A 188 -6.46 11.08 -3.30
C LEU A 188 -5.73 11.82 -2.17
N THR A 189 -6.40 12.84 -1.65
CA THR A 189 -5.92 13.66 -0.52
C THR A 189 -5.70 12.74 0.69
N TYR A 190 -4.53 12.80 1.31
CA TYR A 190 -4.21 11.90 2.42
C TYR A 190 -4.71 12.43 3.76
N PHE A 191 -6.03 12.58 3.86
CA PHE A 191 -6.72 13.00 5.07
C PHE A 191 -8.15 12.45 5.10
N GLY A 192 -8.64 11.99 6.25
CA GLY A 192 -10.01 11.51 6.42
C GLY A 192 -10.37 10.36 5.49
N GLN A 193 -11.59 10.37 4.93
CA GLN A 193 -12.06 9.31 4.02
C GLN A 193 -11.27 9.20 2.72
N PRO A 194 -10.88 10.28 2.01
CA PRO A 194 -10.02 10.17 0.84
C PRO A 194 -8.68 9.49 1.16
N GLY A 195 -8.10 9.77 2.33
CA GLY A 195 -6.87 9.12 2.79
C GLY A 195 -7.09 7.64 3.15
N ALA A 196 -8.20 7.33 3.82
CA ALA A 196 -8.58 5.94 4.09
C ALA A 196 -8.87 5.13 2.81
N LEU A 197 -9.38 5.76 1.75
CA LEU A 197 -9.49 5.14 0.42
C LEU A 197 -8.10 4.92 -0.21
N ASN A 198 -7.18 5.86 -0.06
CA ASN A 198 -5.80 5.72 -0.54
C ASN A 198 -5.09 4.53 0.11
N GLU A 199 -5.20 4.41 1.44
CA GLU A 199 -4.74 3.24 2.20
C GLU A 199 -5.42 1.94 1.76
N SER A 200 -6.75 1.96 1.61
CA SER A 200 -7.49 0.78 1.22
C SER A 200 -7.18 0.30 -0.19
N LEU A 201 -7.02 1.20 -1.16
CA LEU A 201 -6.57 0.84 -2.51
C LEU A 201 -5.20 0.18 -2.46
N SER A 202 -4.30 0.68 -1.62
CA SER A 202 -2.96 0.12 -1.43
C SER A 202 -2.99 -1.27 -0.79
N ASP A 203 -3.83 -1.49 0.22
CA ASP A 203 -4.10 -2.82 0.78
C ASP A 203 -4.73 -3.78 -0.26
N VAL A 204 -5.71 -3.30 -1.03
CA VAL A 204 -6.38 -4.08 -2.09
C VAL A 204 -5.37 -4.58 -3.11
N PHE A 205 -4.60 -3.68 -3.73
CA PHE A 205 -3.65 -4.10 -4.76
C PHE A 205 -2.45 -4.84 -4.17
N GLY A 206 -1.98 -4.51 -2.96
CA GLY A 206 -0.98 -5.30 -2.24
C GLY A 206 -1.43 -6.75 -2.03
N SER A 207 -2.67 -6.96 -1.59
CA SER A 207 -3.27 -8.29 -1.45
C SER A 207 -3.39 -9.00 -2.80
N LEU A 208 -3.86 -8.31 -3.85
CA LEU A 208 -3.96 -8.88 -5.19
C LEU A 208 -2.61 -9.29 -5.77
N ILE A 209 -1.53 -8.53 -5.50
CA ILE A 209 -0.16 -8.86 -5.94
C ILE A 209 0.29 -10.16 -5.29
N LYS A 210 0.07 -10.31 -3.99
CA LYS A 210 0.34 -11.55 -3.26
C LYS A 210 -0.47 -12.73 -3.80
N GLN A 211 -1.77 -12.54 -3.99
CA GLN A 211 -2.65 -13.58 -4.52
C GLN A 211 -2.23 -14.02 -5.94
N TYR A 212 -1.91 -13.06 -6.81
CA TYR A 212 -1.45 -13.32 -8.18
C TYR A 212 -0.13 -14.09 -8.20
N THR A 213 0.84 -13.65 -7.38
CA THR A 213 2.16 -14.28 -7.26
C THR A 213 2.06 -15.73 -6.78
N LEU A 214 1.11 -16.01 -5.88
CA LEU A 214 0.88 -17.33 -5.31
C LEU A 214 -0.16 -18.17 -6.08
N GLY A 215 -0.78 -17.61 -7.14
CA GLY A 215 -1.84 -18.26 -7.89
C GLY A 215 -3.11 -18.56 -7.07
N GLN A 216 -3.39 -17.76 -6.05
CA GLN A 216 -4.49 -17.99 -5.11
C GLN A 216 -5.83 -17.47 -5.66
N THR A 217 -6.89 -18.21 -5.37
CA THR A 217 -8.26 -17.71 -5.47
C THR A 217 -8.62 -16.87 -4.24
N ALA A 218 -9.73 -16.12 -4.33
CA ALA A 218 -10.27 -15.33 -3.22
C ALA A 218 -10.54 -16.17 -1.96
N ALA A 219 -10.85 -17.47 -2.12
CA ALA A 219 -11.12 -18.38 -1.02
C ALA A 219 -9.85 -18.90 -0.32
N GLU A 220 -8.71 -18.93 -1.04
CA GLU A 220 -7.42 -19.41 -0.53
C GLU A 220 -6.56 -18.29 0.07
N ALA A 221 -6.81 -17.04 -0.36
CA ALA A 221 -6.11 -15.87 0.12
C ALA A 221 -6.31 -15.66 1.64
N ASP A 222 -5.24 -15.22 2.33
CA ASP A 222 -5.31 -14.95 3.77
C ASP A 222 -6.01 -13.63 4.10
N TRP A 223 -6.03 -12.68 3.16
CA TRP A 223 -6.58 -11.33 3.32
C TRP A 223 -5.93 -10.53 4.47
N LEU A 224 -4.68 -10.86 4.78
CA LEU A 224 -3.87 -10.19 5.79
C LEU A 224 -2.83 -9.29 5.13
N ILE A 225 -2.61 -8.10 5.71
CA ILE A 225 -1.58 -7.15 5.25
C ILE A 225 -0.38 -7.17 6.18
N GLY A 226 0.78 -7.54 5.66
CA GLY A 226 2.02 -7.66 6.45
C GLY A 226 2.11 -8.98 7.22
N ALA A 227 1.50 -10.05 6.71
CA ALA A 227 1.63 -11.38 7.31
C ALA A 227 3.10 -11.84 7.30
N GLY A 228 3.61 -12.26 8.46
CA GLY A 228 5.02 -12.64 8.64
C GLY A 228 5.98 -11.49 8.94
N LEU A 229 5.48 -10.24 9.04
CA LEU A 229 6.28 -9.08 9.45
C LEU A 229 6.48 -9.02 10.97
N LEU A 230 5.49 -9.45 11.75
CA LEU A 230 5.53 -9.39 13.20
C LEU A 230 6.51 -10.44 13.76
N ALA A 231 7.40 -10.01 14.63
CA ALA A 231 8.39 -10.89 15.25
C ALA A 231 7.73 -11.89 16.22
N PRO A 232 8.36 -13.05 16.52
CA PRO A 232 7.73 -14.14 17.28
C PRO A 232 7.21 -13.79 18.67
N ARG A 233 7.68 -12.70 19.28
CA ARG A 233 7.21 -12.25 20.60
C ARG A 233 5.88 -11.50 20.55
N VAL A 234 5.45 -11.06 19.37
CA VAL A 234 4.22 -10.30 19.17
C VAL A 234 3.03 -11.24 18.98
N THR A 235 1.97 -11.02 19.76
CA THR A 235 0.69 -11.72 19.64
C THR A 235 -0.15 -11.10 18.52
N GLY A 236 0.15 -11.46 17.28
CA GLY A 236 -0.57 -10.99 16.12
C GLY A 236 -0.28 -11.82 14.88
N LYS A 237 -1.12 -11.66 13.85
CA LYS A 237 -0.96 -12.34 12.56
C LYS A 237 -0.36 -11.43 11.49
N ALA A 238 -0.69 -10.15 11.55
CA ALA A 238 -0.39 -9.16 10.52
C ALA A 238 -0.65 -7.73 11.05
N LEU A 239 -0.36 -6.71 10.24
CA LEU A 239 -0.70 -5.31 10.59
C LEU A 239 -2.20 -5.04 10.49
N ARG A 240 -2.87 -5.63 9.49
CA ARG A 240 -4.31 -5.44 9.20
C ARG A 240 -4.93 -6.72 8.65
N SER A 241 -6.25 -6.83 8.79
CA SER A 241 -7.06 -7.88 8.17
C SER A 241 -8.13 -7.23 7.30
N MET A 242 -8.10 -7.48 6.00
CA MET A 242 -9.16 -7.01 5.09
C MET A 242 -10.46 -7.79 5.29
N LYS A 243 -10.36 -9.05 5.72
CA LYS A 243 -11.49 -9.95 5.94
C LYS A 243 -12.22 -9.66 7.26
N GLU A 244 -11.48 -9.41 8.32
CA GLU A 244 -11.99 -9.14 9.67
C GLU A 244 -11.21 -7.95 10.30
N PRO A 245 -11.45 -6.70 9.86
CA PRO A 245 -10.77 -5.53 10.45
C PRO A 245 -10.96 -5.48 11.97
N GLY A 246 -9.89 -5.14 12.71
CA GLY A 246 -9.89 -5.11 14.18
C GLY A 246 -9.44 -6.42 14.84
N THR A 247 -8.98 -7.40 14.06
CA THR A 247 -8.58 -8.74 14.55
C THR A 247 -7.14 -9.13 14.19
N ALA A 248 -6.38 -8.26 13.51
CA ALA A 248 -5.06 -8.62 13.02
C ALA A 248 -4.04 -8.87 14.13
N TYR A 249 -4.17 -8.16 15.25
CA TYR A 249 -3.34 -8.30 16.45
C TYR A 249 -4.10 -7.88 17.73
N ASP A 250 -3.76 -8.52 18.84
CA ASP A 250 -4.19 -8.17 20.19
C ASP A 250 -3.05 -8.58 21.15
N ASP A 251 -2.17 -7.61 21.39
CA ASP A 251 -0.86 -7.79 21.99
C ASP A 251 -0.65 -6.78 23.11
N ASP A 252 0.07 -7.18 24.15
CA ASP A 252 0.34 -6.32 25.30
C ASP A 252 1.22 -5.11 24.93
N VAL A 253 2.19 -5.33 24.03
CA VAL A 253 3.11 -4.30 23.53
C VAL A 253 2.46 -3.47 22.42
N LEU A 254 2.07 -4.08 21.29
CA LEU A 254 1.48 -3.38 20.13
C LEU A 254 0.08 -2.83 20.40
N GLY A 255 -0.65 -3.40 21.35
CA GLY A 255 -2.05 -3.08 21.60
C GLY A 255 -2.99 -3.92 20.75
N LYS A 256 -4.19 -3.40 20.53
CA LYS A 256 -5.21 -4.07 19.74
C LYS A 256 -5.43 -3.32 18.43
N ASP A 257 -5.62 -4.07 17.35
CA ASP A 257 -6.04 -3.56 16.05
C ASP A 257 -7.29 -2.67 16.18
N PRO A 258 -7.20 -1.36 15.88
CA PRO A 258 -8.29 -0.42 16.10
C PRO A 258 -9.25 -0.30 14.90
N GLN A 259 -9.06 -1.06 13.82
CA GLN A 259 -9.81 -0.83 12.58
C GLN A 259 -11.29 -1.24 12.71
N PRO A 260 -12.25 -0.36 12.38
CA PRO A 260 -13.63 -0.75 12.17
C PRO A 260 -13.81 -1.46 10.81
N GLY A 261 -14.71 -2.43 10.77
CA GLY A 261 -15.13 -3.10 9.53
C GLY A 261 -16.41 -2.54 8.90
N THR A 262 -17.09 -1.61 9.57
CA THR A 262 -18.35 -0.99 9.10
C THR A 262 -18.42 0.49 9.49
N MET A 263 -19.30 1.25 8.82
CA MET A 263 -19.55 2.67 9.09
C MET A 263 -20.16 2.97 10.46
N ASP A 264 -20.78 1.99 11.13
CA ASP A 264 -21.36 2.17 12.46
C ASP A 264 -20.29 2.47 13.51
N ASP A 265 -19.11 1.87 13.33
CA ASP A 265 -17.95 2.04 14.21
C ASP A 265 -16.91 3.04 13.65
N PHE A 266 -17.31 3.87 12.67
CA PHE A 266 -16.40 4.84 12.04
C PHE A 266 -15.74 5.75 13.09
N VAL A 267 -14.40 5.78 13.08
CA VAL A 267 -13.62 6.52 14.09
C VAL A 267 -13.42 7.97 13.63
N ARG A 268 -14.02 8.90 14.37
CA ARG A 268 -13.79 10.35 14.20
C ARG A 268 -12.58 10.78 15.02
N THR A 269 -11.48 11.11 14.36
CA THR A 269 -10.24 11.53 15.02
C THR A 269 -9.49 12.59 14.22
N GLY A 270 -8.58 13.32 14.85
CA GLY A 270 -7.60 14.18 14.19
C GLY A 270 -6.19 13.56 14.13
N ARG A 271 -5.98 12.43 14.82
CA ARG A 271 -4.74 11.65 14.73
C ARG A 271 -4.70 10.90 13.40
N ASP A 272 -3.53 10.42 13.01
CA ASP A 272 -3.39 9.57 11.82
C ASP A 272 -4.03 10.20 10.56
N ASN A 273 -3.78 11.49 10.35
CA ASN A 273 -4.38 12.29 9.29
C ASN A 273 -5.92 12.17 9.19
N GLY A 274 -6.62 12.08 10.31
CA GLY A 274 -8.07 11.85 10.30
C GLY A 274 -8.47 10.37 10.27
N GLY A 275 -7.58 9.48 10.73
CA GLY A 275 -7.80 8.04 10.82
C GLY A 275 -7.71 7.33 9.48
N VAL A 276 -6.71 7.63 8.66
CA VAL A 276 -6.55 7.03 7.32
C VAL A 276 -6.24 5.53 7.40
N HIS A 277 -5.32 5.11 8.29
CA HIS A 277 -5.02 3.69 8.51
C HIS A 277 -6.09 3.02 9.36
N ILE A 278 -6.80 3.78 10.21
CA ILE A 278 -7.86 3.23 11.06
C ILE A 278 -9.09 2.90 10.21
N ASN A 279 -9.65 3.89 9.50
CA ASN A 279 -10.92 3.74 8.80
C ASN A 279 -10.79 3.04 7.44
N SER A 280 -9.58 2.69 6.98
CA SER A 280 -9.39 1.90 5.75
C SER A 280 -9.93 0.47 5.85
N GLY A 281 -10.14 -0.04 7.07
CA GLY A 281 -10.80 -1.33 7.32
C GLY A 281 -12.18 -1.45 6.68
N ILE A 282 -12.94 -0.34 6.61
CA ILE A 282 -14.31 -0.31 6.04
C ILE A 282 -14.29 -0.60 4.52
N PRO A 283 -13.58 0.17 3.67
CA PRO A 283 -13.45 -0.15 2.26
C PRO A 283 -12.65 -1.43 1.97
N ASN A 284 -11.70 -1.82 2.83
CA ASN A 284 -11.02 -3.13 2.73
C ASN A 284 -12.01 -4.29 2.87
N HIS A 285 -12.89 -4.22 3.86
CA HIS A 285 -13.90 -5.23 4.09
C HIS A 285 -14.92 -5.29 2.95
N ALA A 286 -15.31 -4.13 2.38
CA ALA A 286 -16.13 -4.10 1.18
C ALA A 286 -15.46 -4.81 -0.01
N PHE A 287 -14.16 -4.60 -0.25
CA PHE A 287 -13.46 -5.31 -1.31
C PHE A 287 -13.41 -6.82 -1.06
N TYR A 288 -13.07 -7.25 0.15
CA TYR A 288 -13.07 -8.66 0.54
C TYR A 288 -14.44 -9.31 0.29
N LEU A 289 -15.53 -8.65 0.70
CA LEU A 289 -16.89 -9.17 0.53
C LEU A 289 -17.26 -9.31 -0.95
N ALA A 290 -16.93 -8.30 -1.77
CA ALA A 290 -17.16 -8.34 -3.21
C ALA A 290 -16.35 -9.46 -3.89
N ALA A 291 -15.05 -9.57 -3.60
CA ALA A 291 -14.19 -10.60 -4.14
C ALA A 291 -14.61 -12.01 -3.71
N SER A 292 -14.96 -12.18 -2.44
CA SER A 292 -15.43 -13.47 -1.89
C SER A 292 -16.76 -13.91 -2.50
N ALA A 293 -17.69 -12.96 -2.73
CA ALA A 293 -18.97 -13.26 -3.38
C ALA A 293 -18.79 -13.68 -4.85
N LEU A 294 -17.79 -13.13 -5.54
CA LEU A 294 -17.49 -13.45 -6.94
C LEU A 294 -16.65 -14.71 -7.12
N GLY A 295 -15.86 -15.08 -6.11
CA GLY A 295 -14.98 -16.24 -6.17
C GLY A 295 -13.91 -16.13 -7.26
N GLY A 296 -13.26 -17.26 -7.57
CA GLY A 296 -12.17 -17.30 -8.55
C GLY A 296 -10.99 -16.43 -8.13
N HIS A 297 -10.25 -15.90 -9.11
CA HIS A 297 -9.12 -15.01 -8.85
C HIS A 297 -9.60 -13.56 -8.71
N ALA A 298 -9.37 -12.96 -7.54
CA ALA A 298 -9.95 -11.66 -7.19
C ALA A 298 -9.54 -10.52 -8.15
N TRP A 299 -8.36 -10.61 -8.79
CA TRP A 299 -7.87 -9.61 -9.75
C TRP A 299 -8.64 -9.60 -11.07
N GLU A 300 -9.36 -10.67 -11.43
CA GLU A 300 -10.03 -10.80 -12.74
C GLU A 300 -11.38 -10.08 -12.82
N LYS A 301 -12.08 -9.92 -11.67
CA LYS A 301 -13.40 -9.26 -11.60
C LYS A 301 -13.39 -8.08 -10.63
N ALA A 302 -13.31 -8.36 -9.32
CA ALA A 302 -13.34 -7.32 -8.29
C ALA A 302 -12.18 -6.32 -8.46
N GLY A 303 -10.97 -6.82 -8.70
CA GLY A 303 -9.79 -6.00 -8.95
C GLY A 303 -9.94 -5.10 -10.18
N GLN A 304 -10.57 -5.59 -11.26
CA GLN A 304 -10.86 -4.76 -12.45
C GLN A 304 -11.78 -3.60 -12.13
N ILE A 305 -12.84 -3.84 -11.36
CA ILE A 305 -13.81 -2.80 -10.97
C ILE A 305 -13.12 -1.71 -10.14
N TRP A 306 -12.31 -2.08 -9.15
CA TRP A 306 -11.56 -1.12 -8.34
C TRP A 306 -10.51 -0.36 -9.19
N TYR A 307 -9.84 -1.06 -10.10
CA TYR A 307 -8.84 -0.46 -11.00
C TYR A 307 -9.46 0.53 -11.99
N ASP A 308 -10.61 0.21 -12.57
CA ASP A 308 -11.36 1.09 -13.48
C ASP A 308 -11.74 2.40 -12.77
N VAL A 309 -12.15 2.34 -11.49
CA VAL A 309 -12.47 3.55 -10.70
C VAL A 309 -11.22 4.35 -10.34
N LEU A 310 -10.14 3.67 -9.91
CA LEU A 310 -8.88 4.32 -9.55
C LEU A 310 -8.28 5.08 -10.74
N THR A 311 -8.36 4.52 -11.94
CA THR A 311 -7.65 5.01 -13.13
C THR A 311 -8.54 5.74 -14.14
N GLY A 312 -9.86 5.61 -14.04
CA GLY A 312 -10.83 6.16 -15.01
C GLY A 312 -11.01 7.68 -14.98
N GLY A 313 -10.41 8.38 -14.00
CA GLY A 313 -10.42 9.85 -13.91
C GLY A 313 -11.69 10.48 -13.34
N GLU A 314 -12.69 9.67 -12.98
CA GLU A 314 -13.91 10.15 -12.34
C GLU A 314 -13.74 10.35 -10.83
N LEU A 315 -12.93 9.52 -10.18
CA LEU A 315 -12.66 9.59 -8.74
C LEU A 315 -11.95 10.91 -8.39
N LYS A 316 -12.59 11.73 -7.56
CA LYS A 316 -12.06 13.03 -7.16
C LYS A 316 -11.06 12.88 -6.01
N LYS A 317 -10.09 13.79 -5.95
CA LYS A 317 -9.06 13.80 -4.90
C LYS A 317 -9.62 13.90 -3.48
N ASP A 318 -10.83 14.43 -3.32
CA ASP A 318 -11.55 14.60 -2.04
C ASP A 318 -12.74 13.64 -1.91
N ALA A 319 -12.77 12.56 -2.70
CA ALA A 319 -13.84 11.59 -2.71
C ALA A 319 -14.07 10.94 -1.33
N LEU A 320 -15.34 10.82 -0.97
CA LEU A 320 -15.80 10.11 0.21
C LEU A 320 -16.06 8.63 -0.13
N PHE A 321 -16.27 7.80 0.91
CA PHE A 321 -16.58 6.38 0.72
C PHE A 321 -17.80 6.16 -0.17
N ALA A 322 -18.84 6.99 -0.01
CA ALA A 322 -20.05 6.90 -0.84
C ALA A 322 -19.79 7.26 -2.31
N ASP A 323 -18.86 8.18 -2.60
CA ASP A 323 -18.50 8.55 -3.97
C ASP A 323 -17.78 7.39 -4.66
N PHE A 324 -16.80 6.80 -3.96
CA PHE A 324 -16.08 5.63 -4.45
C PHE A 324 -17.01 4.43 -4.64
N ALA A 325 -17.90 4.16 -3.68
CA ALA A 325 -18.88 3.09 -3.77
C ALA A 325 -19.78 3.23 -5.01
N LYS A 326 -20.32 4.42 -5.27
CA LYS A 326 -21.12 4.71 -6.48
C LYS A 326 -20.34 4.48 -7.77
N LEU A 327 -19.08 4.91 -7.81
CA LEU A 327 -18.23 4.70 -8.97
C LEU A 327 -17.92 3.22 -9.19
N THR A 328 -17.70 2.42 -8.14
CA THR A 328 -17.50 0.96 -8.30
C THR A 328 -18.76 0.25 -8.81
N VAL A 329 -19.96 0.69 -8.38
CA VAL A 329 -21.23 0.19 -8.92
C VAL A 329 -21.38 0.54 -10.39
N ALA A 330 -21.04 1.79 -10.77
CA ALA A 330 -21.08 2.22 -12.17
C ALA A 330 -20.07 1.44 -13.03
N ALA A 331 -18.85 1.24 -12.55
CA ALA A 331 -17.82 0.46 -13.23
C ALA A 331 -18.23 -1.02 -13.38
N ALA A 332 -18.77 -1.64 -12.33
CA ALA A 332 -19.32 -3.00 -12.40
C ALA A 332 -20.43 -3.11 -13.47
N LYS A 333 -21.35 -2.14 -13.50
CA LYS A 333 -22.41 -2.10 -14.51
C LYS A 333 -21.86 -1.89 -15.93
N ALA A 334 -20.88 -1.01 -16.10
CA ALA A 334 -20.28 -0.74 -17.42
C ALA A 334 -19.54 -1.97 -17.97
N ARG A 335 -18.85 -2.71 -17.10
CA ARG A 335 -17.99 -3.83 -17.50
C ARG A 335 -18.75 -5.15 -17.64
N PHE A 336 -19.73 -5.39 -16.77
CA PHE A 336 -20.42 -6.68 -16.64
C PHE A 336 -21.95 -6.60 -16.82
N ASN A 337 -22.48 -5.44 -17.21
CA ASN A 337 -23.92 -5.18 -17.31
C ASN A 337 -24.63 -5.42 -15.95
N GLU A 338 -25.84 -6.00 -15.97
CA GLU A 338 -26.61 -6.29 -14.74
C GLU A 338 -26.31 -7.71 -14.20
N GLY A 339 -25.05 -8.15 -14.32
CA GLY A 339 -24.55 -9.45 -13.88
C GLY A 339 -24.37 -9.60 -12.36
N GLU A 340 -23.76 -10.72 -11.95
CA GLU A 340 -23.48 -11.03 -10.55
C GLU A 340 -22.50 -10.03 -9.90
N GLU A 341 -21.59 -9.46 -10.69
CA GLU A 341 -20.60 -8.45 -10.29
C GLU A 341 -21.26 -7.20 -9.73
N LEU A 342 -22.30 -6.70 -10.41
CA LEU A 342 -23.05 -5.55 -9.93
C LEU A 342 -23.70 -5.83 -8.57
N GLN A 343 -24.29 -7.01 -8.41
CA GLN A 343 -24.96 -7.40 -7.17
C GLN A 343 -23.96 -7.64 -6.02
N ALA A 344 -22.81 -8.23 -6.32
CA ALA A 344 -21.74 -8.43 -5.35
C ALA A 344 -21.22 -7.10 -4.80
N VAL A 345 -20.94 -6.13 -5.68
CA VAL A 345 -20.45 -4.80 -5.29
C VAL A 345 -21.50 -4.03 -4.48
N LEU A 346 -22.77 -4.02 -4.91
CA LEU A 346 -23.86 -3.37 -4.17
C LEU A 346 -23.98 -3.94 -2.75
N LYS A 347 -24.04 -5.26 -2.61
CA LYS A 347 -24.18 -5.94 -1.31
C LYS A 347 -22.97 -5.71 -0.42
N ALA A 348 -21.76 -5.70 -0.98
CA ALA A 348 -20.54 -5.48 -0.22
C ALA A 348 -20.52 -4.09 0.43
N TRP A 349 -20.86 -3.04 -0.32
CA TRP A 349 -20.95 -1.68 0.23
C TRP A 349 -22.09 -1.53 1.24
N GLU A 350 -23.24 -2.15 0.98
CA GLU A 350 -24.38 -2.16 1.91
C GLU A 350 -24.00 -2.82 3.25
N GLN A 351 -23.31 -3.96 3.21
CA GLN A 351 -22.89 -4.70 4.42
C GLN A 351 -21.92 -3.91 5.31
N VAL A 352 -21.08 -3.04 4.72
CA VAL A 352 -20.21 -2.16 5.50
C VAL A 352 -20.85 -0.81 5.84
N GLY A 353 -22.13 -0.62 5.51
CA GLY A 353 -22.91 0.58 5.85
C GLY A 353 -22.63 1.81 4.97
N VAL A 354 -22.11 1.63 3.75
CA VAL A 354 -21.84 2.71 2.80
C VAL A 354 -22.92 2.74 1.72
N ARG A 355 -23.60 3.88 1.55
CA ARG A 355 -24.62 4.03 0.51
C ARG A 355 -23.98 4.15 -0.87
N SER A 356 -24.37 3.25 -1.78
CA SER A 356 -23.84 3.16 -3.14
C SER A 356 -24.89 3.45 -4.24
N SER A 357 -26.08 3.93 -3.86
CA SER A 357 -27.20 4.27 -4.75
C SER A 357 -27.49 5.77 -4.86
#